data_AF-A0A6P1W1M8-F1
#
_entry.id   AF-A0A6P1W1M8-F1
#
_cell.length_a   1.000
_cell.length_b   1.000
_cell.length_c   1.000
_cell.angle_alpha   90.00
_cell.angle_beta   90.00
_cell.angle_gamma   90.00
#
_symmetry.space_group_name_H-M   'P 1'
#
loop_
_entity.id
_entity.type
_entity.pdbx_description
1 polymer ?
#
loop_
_entity_poly.entity_id
_entity_poly.type
_entity_poly.pdbx_seq_one_letter_code
_entity_poly.pdbx_strand_id
1 'polypeptide(L)'
;MSIEEKAIKAFEYQLEELDNVTDRMKGRIWADFTVGIIKKYLGDDSNFLTHTSVYSIFYDKWQFDSDIRLAKELIRNCIKYIEINGSLNHLNPIPPIPVAVSESPKINFLYRISESWAIALITAIAGILYGAGFFIGDYTAKNRIDEERIKLKIEVQKLQLKNSSLVAQLNKIKKSNTSMETSNSKLIRRDQFKNWPFTVEQGILKCENNKVTFEANGIVYGVNGLGSTYAKNNGGRDTSEIWAVDEKATKKLIEDGIPKENATTYINISEVLDYGLSLCK
;
A
#
# COMPACT_ATOMS: atom_id res chain seq x y z
N MET A 1 14.33 -11.63 26.86
CA MET A 1 13.09 -12.22 26.37
C MET A 1 13.42 -13.10 25.18
N SER A 2 13.23 -14.41 25.32
CA SER A 2 13.53 -15.40 24.30
C SER A 2 12.65 -15.22 23.06
N ILE A 3 12.97 -15.90 21.96
CA ILE A 3 12.18 -15.83 20.73
C ILE A 3 10.79 -16.44 20.97
N GLU A 4 10.73 -17.50 21.77
CA GLU A 4 9.53 -18.21 22.21
C GLU A 4 8.65 -17.29 23.06
N GLU A 5 9.22 -16.60 24.05
CA GLU A 5 8.48 -15.64 24.90
C GLU A 5 7.91 -14.48 24.07
N LYS A 6 8.63 -14.01 23.05
CA LYS A 6 8.13 -12.97 22.12
C LYS A 6 6.95 -13.48 21.28
N ALA A 7 7.02 -14.73 20.83
CA ALA A 7 5.97 -15.35 20.04
C ALA A 7 4.70 -15.57 20.87
N ILE A 8 4.84 -16.10 22.10
CA ILE A 8 3.72 -16.31 23.03
C ILE A 8 3.03 -14.98 23.34
N LYS A 9 3.78 -13.93 23.71
CA LYS A 9 3.19 -12.60 23.97
C LYS A 9 2.46 -12.02 22.76
N ALA A 10 3.00 -12.23 21.56
CA ALA A 10 2.34 -11.77 20.33
C ALA A 10 0.99 -12.49 20.13
N PHE A 11 0.96 -13.81 20.36
CA PHE A 11 -0.26 -14.61 20.27
C PHE A 11 -1.28 -14.28 21.37
N GLU A 12 -0.85 -14.04 22.60
CA GLU A 12 -1.72 -13.59 23.71
C GLU A 12 -2.37 -12.25 23.38
N TYR A 13 -1.60 -11.28 22.87
CA TYR A 13 -2.13 -10.00 22.41
C TYR A 13 -3.17 -10.18 21.30
N GLN A 14 -2.94 -11.11 20.35
CA GLN A 14 -3.93 -11.40 19.31
C GLN A 14 -5.22 -12.03 19.83
N LEU A 15 -5.16 -12.82 20.92
CA LEU A 15 -6.35 -13.39 21.56
C LEU A 15 -7.22 -12.29 22.19
N GLU A 16 -6.60 -11.29 22.81
CA GLU A 16 -7.30 -10.14 23.39
C GLU A 16 -7.94 -9.28 22.29
N GLU A 17 -7.21 -9.00 21.20
CA GLU A 17 -7.72 -8.22 20.08
C GLU A 17 -8.87 -8.90 19.33
N LEU A 18 -8.94 -10.24 19.31
CA LEU A 18 -10.02 -10.98 18.66
C LEU A 18 -11.41 -10.63 19.20
N ASP A 19 -11.51 -10.30 20.49
CA ASP A 19 -12.78 -9.87 21.10
C ASP A 19 -13.25 -8.50 20.59
N ASN A 20 -12.33 -7.69 20.04
CA ASN A 20 -12.63 -6.37 19.48
C ASN A 20 -12.90 -6.41 17.96
N VAL A 21 -12.81 -7.58 17.31
CA VAL A 21 -13.05 -7.72 15.87
C VAL A 21 -14.56 -7.74 15.62
N THR A 22 -15.10 -6.63 15.12
CA THR A 22 -16.54 -6.41 14.91
C THR A 22 -17.06 -6.85 13.54
N ASP A 23 -16.16 -7.07 12.58
CA ASP A 23 -16.53 -7.35 11.19
C ASP A 23 -15.49 -8.23 10.49
N ARG A 24 -15.90 -8.82 9.36
CA ARG A 24 -15.09 -9.77 8.60
C ARG A 24 -13.88 -9.14 7.94
N MET A 25 -13.94 -7.87 7.56
CA MET A 25 -12.81 -7.21 6.92
C MET A 25 -11.66 -7.07 7.93
N LYS A 26 -11.97 -6.63 9.15
CA LYS A 26 -11.01 -6.64 10.26
C LYS A 26 -10.52 -8.04 10.60
N GLY A 27 -11.42 -9.04 10.57
CA GLY A 27 -11.04 -10.44 10.75
C GLY A 27 -10.01 -10.94 9.73
N ARG A 28 -10.16 -10.57 8.45
CA ARG A 28 -9.19 -10.93 7.40
C ARG A 28 -7.82 -10.29 7.62
N ILE A 29 -7.78 -9.00 7.97
CA ILE A 29 -6.52 -8.30 8.31
C ILE A 29 -5.83 -8.98 9.50
N TRP A 30 -6.62 -9.34 10.51
CA TRP A 30 -6.15 -10.07 11.67
C TRP A 30 -5.57 -11.45 11.31
N ALA A 31 -6.21 -12.17 10.38
CA ALA A 31 -5.75 -13.49 9.93
C ALA A 31 -4.40 -13.39 9.21
N ASP A 32 -4.21 -12.39 8.35
CA ASP A 32 -2.93 -12.14 7.68
C ASP A 32 -1.80 -11.85 8.69
N PHE A 33 -2.10 -11.09 9.75
CA PHE A 33 -1.14 -10.83 10.81
C PHE A 33 -0.77 -12.11 11.58
N THR A 34 -1.75 -12.96 11.89
CA THR A 34 -1.54 -14.27 12.54
C THR A 34 -0.63 -15.17 11.72
N VAL A 35 -0.86 -15.24 10.40
CA VAL A 35 0.01 -15.96 9.47
C VAL A 35 1.43 -15.42 9.53
N GLY A 36 1.61 -14.10 9.56
CA GLY A 36 2.92 -13.46 9.68
C GLY A 36 3.67 -13.87 10.95
N ILE A 37 2.97 -13.96 12.09
CA ILE A 37 3.54 -14.42 13.37
C ILE A 37 3.92 -15.90 13.26
N ILE A 38 3.04 -16.76 12.76
CA ILE A 38 3.32 -18.20 12.58
C ILE A 38 4.56 -18.39 11.70
N LYS A 39 4.64 -17.74 10.54
CA LYS A 39 5.81 -17.83 9.66
C LYS A 39 7.09 -17.39 10.33
N LYS A 40 7.05 -16.24 11.01
CA LYS A 40 8.22 -15.64 11.66
C LYS A 40 8.78 -16.50 12.79
N TYR A 41 7.92 -17.16 13.56
CA TYR A 41 8.33 -17.83 14.80
C TYR A 41 8.24 -19.37 14.75
N LEU A 42 7.36 -19.93 13.91
CA LEU A 42 7.15 -21.38 13.75
C LEU A 42 7.64 -21.89 12.38
N GLY A 43 8.06 -21.00 11.48
CA GLY A 43 8.58 -21.33 10.17
C GLY A 43 7.50 -21.32 9.07
N ASP A 44 7.95 -21.13 7.83
CA ASP A 44 7.08 -21.04 6.65
C ASP A 44 6.37 -22.37 6.32
N ASP A 45 6.97 -23.49 6.73
CA ASP A 45 6.44 -24.85 6.51
C ASP A 45 5.64 -25.38 7.72
N SER A 46 5.27 -24.49 8.65
CA SER A 46 4.54 -24.89 9.85
C SER A 46 3.22 -25.60 9.51
N ASN A 47 2.93 -26.72 10.19
CA ASN A 47 1.68 -27.46 10.02
C ASN A 47 0.42 -26.63 10.32
N PHE A 48 0.57 -25.53 11.07
CA PHE A 48 -0.52 -24.58 11.30
C PHE A 48 -0.92 -23.81 10.02
N LEU A 49 -0.04 -23.74 9.02
CA LEU A 49 -0.30 -23.08 7.73
C LEU A 49 -0.78 -24.05 6.64
N THR A 50 -0.51 -25.35 6.79
CA THR A 50 -0.76 -26.36 5.73
C THR A 50 -2.22 -26.80 5.63
N HIS A 51 -2.98 -26.61 6.68
CA HIS A 51 -4.43 -26.84 6.68
C HIS A 51 -5.09 -25.47 6.68
N THR A 52 -5.54 -25.03 5.49
CA THR A 52 -6.66 -24.14 5.10
C THR A 52 -7.47 -23.34 6.13
N SER A 53 -7.08 -23.27 7.40
CA SER A 53 -7.78 -22.71 8.54
C SER A 53 -7.40 -21.24 8.66
N VAL A 54 -6.11 -20.91 8.89
CA VAL A 54 -5.71 -19.51 9.14
C VAL A 54 -6.11 -18.57 8.00
N TYR A 55 -5.87 -18.99 6.75
CA TYR A 55 -6.19 -18.19 5.57
C TYR A 55 -7.69 -18.11 5.25
N SER A 56 -8.53 -18.98 5.81
CA SER A 56 -9.96 -19.03 5.45
C SER A 56 -10.93 -18.79 6.61
N ILE A 57 -10.43 -18.64 7.84
CA ILE A 57 -11.27 -18.41 9.03
C ILE A 57 -12.23 -17.24 8.82
N PHE A 58 -11.90 -16.19 8.06
CA PHE A 58 -12.82 -15.06 7.81
C PHE A 58 -13.34 -14.94 6.36
N TYR A 59 -13.34 -16.03 5.58
CA TYR A 59 -13.74 -16.05 4.17
C TYR A 59 -15.17 -16.57 3.93
N ASP A 60 -16.12 -16.10 4.75
CA ASP A 60 -17.57 -16.25 4.55
C ASP A 60 -18.11 -17.70 4.57
N LYS A 61 -17.34 -18.67 5.08
CA LYS A 61 -17.77 -20.07 5.18
C LYS A 61 -18.71 -20.35 6.35
N TRP A 62 -18.60 -19.60 7.45
CA TRP A 62 -19.38 -19.82 8.68
C TRP A 62 -19.96 -18.54 9.24
N GLN A 63 -20.79 -18.63 10.28
CA GLN A 63 -21.19 -17.47 11.08
C GLN A 63 -19.96 -16.81 11.72
N PHE A 64 -19.95 -15.49 11.78
CA PHE A 64 -18.80 -14.69 12.24
C PHE A 64 -18.34 -15.07 13.66
N ASP A 65 -19.26 -15.38 14.57
CA ASP A 65 -18.92 -15.84 15.93
C ASP A 65 -18.19 -17.21 15.93
N SER A 66 -18.53 -18.08 14.98
CA SER A 66 -17.82 -19.35 14.80
C SER A 66 -16.41 -19.15 14.26
N ASP A 67 -16.23 -18.17 13.37
CA ASP A 67 -14.91 -17.79 12.85
C ASP A 67 -14.02 -17.26 13.97
N ILE A 68 -14.53 -16.36 14.82
CA ILE A 68 -13.81 -15.87 16.01
C ILE A 68 -13.42 -17.02 16.94
N ARG A 69 -14.34 -17.96 17.21
CA ARG A 69 -14.04 -19.12 18.07
C ARG A 69 -12.93 -19.99 17.51
N LEU A 70 -12.96 -20.29 16.21
CA LEU A 70 -11.92 -21.07 15.51
C LEU A 70 -10.58 -20.33 15.52
N ALA A 71 -10.57 -19.02 15.32
CA ALA A 71 -9.39 -18.18 15.42
C ALA A 71 -8.72 -18.29 16.80
N LYS A 72 -9.52 -18.22 17.87
CA LYS A 72 -9.01 -18.37 19.24
C LYS A 72 -8.43 -19.75 19.49
N GLU A 73 -9.09 -20.80 19.01
CA GLU A 73 -8.62 -22.19 19.17
C GLU A 73 -7.28 -22.42 18.46
N LEU A 74 -7.14 -21.92 17.24
CA LEU A 74 -5.90 -21.97 16.48
C LEU A 74 -4.74 -21.33 17.26
N ILE A 75 -4.94 -20.12 17.80
CA ILE A 75 -3.88 -19.43 18.55
C ILE A 75 -3.50 -20.21 19.79
N ARG A 76 -4.48 -20.72 20.55
CA ARG A 76 -4.19 -21.56 21.74
C ARG A 76 -3.35 -22.77 21.38
N ASN A 77 -3.62 -23.40 20.23
CA ASN A 77 -2.81 -24.51 19.75
C ASN A 77 -1.40 -24.09 19.35
N CYS A 78 -1.21 -22.89 18.77
CA CYS A 78 0.11 -22.33 18.47
C CYS A 78 0.91 -22.07 19.76
N ILE A 79 0.30 -21.44 20.77
CA ILE A 79 0.92 -21.20 22.08
C ILE A 79 1.35 -22.53 22.70
N LYS A 80 0.43 -23.50 22.80
CA LYS A 80 0.71 -24.83 23.35
C LYS A 80 1.84 -25.54 22.62
N TYR A 81 1.92 -25.40 21.29
CA TYR A 81 3.01 -25.95 20.50
C TYR A 81 4.36 -25.31 20.85
N ILE A 82 4.40 -23.98 21.03
CA ILE A 82 5.62 -23.27 21.44
C ILE A 82 6.04 -23.69 22.85
N GLU A 83 5.11 -23.82 23.78
CA GLU A 83 5.41 -24.24 25.14
C GLU A 83 5.99 -25.67 25.19
N ILE A 84 5.42 -26.60 24.42
CA ILE A 84 5.90 -27.99 24.36
C ILE A 84 7.28 -28.06 23.70
N ASN A 85 7.47 -27.41 22.54
CA ASN A 85 8.68 -27.56 21.74
C ASN A 85 9.80 -26.60 22.14
N GLY A 86 9.48 -25.43 22.67
CA GLY A 86 10.44 -24.49 23.24
C GLY A 86 11.10 -25.05 24.52
N SER A 87 10.36 -25.85 25.30
CA SER A 87 10.90 -26.56 26.47
C SER A 87 11.84 -27.72 26.10
N LEU A 88 11.66 -28.33 24.91
CA LEU A 88 12.51 -29.41 24.40
C LEU A 88 13.93 -28.94 23.99
N ASN A 89 14.12 -27.66 23.67
CA ASN A 89 15.45 -27.10 23.39
C ASN A 89 16.32 -26.91 24.64
N HIS A 90 15.76 -27.10 25.85
CA HIS A 90 16.48 -27.03 27.13
C HIS A 90 16.78 -28.40 27.74
N LEU A 91 16.35 -29.51 27.13
CA LEU A 91 16.67 -30.85 27.59
C LEU A 91 17.68 -31.48 26.62
N ASN A 92 18.85 -31.82 27.16
CA ASN A 92 19.92 -32.54 26.46
C ASN A 92 19.35 -33.71 25.63
N PRO A 93 19.94 -33.99 24.45
CA PRO A 93 19.46 -35.07 23.59
C PRO A 93 19.47 -36.39 24.36
N ILE A 94 18.29 -36.99 24.50
CA ILE A 94 18.11 -38.34 25.04
C ILE A 94 18.81 -39.31 24.07
N PRO A 95 19.70 -40.19 24.54
CA PRO A 95 20.36 -41.16 23.67
C PRO A 95 19.32 -42.09 23.01
N PRO A 96 19.57 -42.56 21.78
CA PRO A 96 18.60 -43.32 21.01
C PRO A 96 18.21 -44.61 21.75
N ILE A 97 16.91 -44.81 21.92
CA ILE A 97 16.34 -46.05 22.46
C ILE A 97 16.47 -47.14 21.38
N PRO A 98 16.93 -48.36 21.71
CA PRO A 98 17.01 -49.46 20.75
C PRO A 98 15.62 -49.89 20.30
N VAL A 99 15.48 -50.14 18.99
CA VAL A 99 14.27 -50.70 18.39
C VAL A 99 14.07 -52.12 18.89
N ALA A 100 13.01 -52.36 19.66
CA ALA A 100 12.54 -53.70 20.01
C ALA A 100 11.34 -54.07 19.11
N VAL A 101 11.55 -55.11 18.29
CA VAL A 101 10.50 -55.83 17.57
C VAL A 101 9.67 -56.60 18.61
N SER A 102 8.35 -56.39 18.63
CA SER A 102 7.43 -57.14 19.48
C SER A 102 6.32 -57.75 18.62
N GLU A 103 6.31 -59.08 18.58
CA GLU A 103 5.31 -59.92 17.94
C GLU A 103 3.90 -59.77 18.55
N SER A 104 2.89 -60.04 17.73
CA SER A 104 1.48 -60.11 18.12
C SER A 104 1.15 -61.36 18.94
N PRO A 105 0.21 -61.28 19.90
CA PRO A 105 -0.61 -62.43 20.28
C PRO A 105 -2.04 -62.30 19.75
N LYS A 106 -2.49 -63.36 19.08
CA LYS A 106 -3.89 -63.67 18.74
C LYS A 106 -4.64 -64.18 19.98
N ILE A 107 -5.98 -64.26 19.83
CA ILE A 107 -7.01 -65.04 20.59
C ILE A 107 -7.78 -64.16 21.61
N ASN A 108 -9.12 -64.02 21.68
CA ASN A 108 -10.35 -64.54 21.03
C ASN A 108 -11.51 -63.60 21.47
N PHE A 109 -12.76 -63.68 21.02
CA PHE A 109 -13.41 -63.34 19.75
C PHE A 109 -14.96 -63.23 19.99
N LEU A 110 -15.54 -63.66 21.12
CA LEU A 110 -17.00 -63.95 21.11
C LEU A 110 -17.93 -63.33 22.17
N TYR A 111 -17.62 -62.21 22.85
CA TYR A 111 -18.60 -61.68 23.84
C TYR A 111 -18.83 -60.17 23.92
N ARG A 112 -18.52 -59.37 22.89
CA ARG A 112 -18.82 -57.91 22.90
C ARG A 112 -19.50 -57.36 21.64
N ILE A 113 -20.04 -58.23 20.79
CA ILE A 113 -20.62 -57.83 19.51
C ILE A 113 -22.15 -57.79 19.60
N SER A 114 -22.72 -56.74 20.19
CA SER A 114 -24.13 -56.40 19.96
C SER A 114 -24.47 -54.92 19.95
N GLU A 115 -23.54 -54.01 20.28
CA GLU A 115 -23.85 -52.56 20.31
C GLU A 115 -22.98 -51.69 19.37
N SER A 116 -21.90 -52.22 18.78
CA SER A 116 -20.96 -51.40 18.00
C SER A 116 -21.26 -51.26 16.50
N TRP A 117 -22.18 -52.06 15.93
CA TRP A 117 -22.47 -52.03 14.49
C TRP A 117 -23.38 -50.87 14.08
N ALA A 118 -24.27 -50.41 14.96
CA ALA A 118 -25.16 -49.28 14.67
C ALA A 118 -24.39 -47.96 14.57
N ILE A 119 -23.33 -47.78 15.37
CA ILE A 119 -22.48 -46.58 15.34
C ILE A 119 -21.57 -46.61 14.09
N ALA A 120 -21.02 -47.78 13.73
CA ALA A 120 -20.15 -47.94 12.56
C ALA A 120 -20.87 -47.65 11.23
N LEU A 121 -22.15 -48.03 11.10
CA LEU A 121 -22.93 -47.83 9.88
C LEU A 121 -23.35 -46.36 9.67
N ILE A 122 -23.64 -45.63 10.76
CA ILE A 122 -23.94 -44.19 10.72
C ILE A 122 -22.66 -43.39 10.38
N THR A 123 -21.50 -43.78 10.90
CA THR A 123 -20.21 -43.14 10.55
C THR A 123 -19.75 -43.44 9.11
N ALA A 124 -20.07 -44.63 8.57
CA ALA A 124 -19.69 -44.99 7.21
C ALA A 124 -20.52 -44.25 6.14
N ILE A 125 -21.83 -44.06 6.37
CA ILE A 125 -22.71 -43.32 5.44
C ILE A 125 -22.44 -41.81 5.49
N ALA A 126 -22.14 -41.27 6.68
CA ALA A 126 -21.73 -39.87 6.82
C ALA A 126 -20.36 -39.60 6.15
N GLY A 127 -19.40 -40.54 6.23
CA GLY A 127 -18.09 -40.41 5.61
C GLY A 127 -18.12 -40.40 4.07
N ILE A 128 -19.01 -41.17 3.45
CA ILE A 128 -19.12 -41.25 1.98
C ILE A 128 -19.83 -40.01 1.41
N LEU A 129 -20.82 -39.46 2.10
CA LEU A 129 -21.49 -38.21 1.69
C LEU A 129 -20.65 -36.96 1.94
N TYR A 130 -19.83 -36.93 3.00
CA TYR A 130 -18.86 -35.85 3.21
C TYR A 130 -17.69 -35.89 2.21
N GLY A 131 -17.21 -37.08 1.83
CA GLY A 131 -16.12 -37.22 0.86
C GLY A 131 -16.46 -36.72 -0.54
N ALA A 132 -17.66 -37.04 -1.07
CA ALA A 132 -18.07 -36.62 -2.41
C ALA A 132 -18.30 -35.09 -2.54
N GLY A 133 -18.82 -34.45 -1.50
CA GLY A 133 -18.94 -32.97 -1.45
C GLY A 133 -17.60 -32.25 -1.32
N PHE A 134 -16.62 -32.87 -0.64
CA PHE A 134 -15.28 -32.32 -0.41
C PHE A 134 -14.44 -32.27 -1.71
N PHE A 135 -14.51 -33.30 -2.56
CA PHE A 135 -13.79 -33.31 -3.84
C PHE A 135 -14.38 -32.36 -4.89
N ILE A 136 -15.70 -32.15 -4.91
CA ILE A 136 -16.34 -31.21 -5.85
C ILE A 136 -16.16 -29.75 -5.37
N GLY A 137 -16.19 -29.51 -4.05
CA GLY A 137 -15.96 -28.21 -3.44
C GLY A 137 -14.52 -27.70 -3.59
N ASP A 138 -13.52 -28.54 -3.37
CA ASP A 138 -12.11 -28.15 -3.52
C ASP A 138 -11.70 -27.97 -4.99
N TYR A 139 -12.25 -28.76 -5.91
CA TYR A 139 -11.98 -28.59 -7.35
C TYR A 139 -12.58 -27.29 -7.89
N THR A 140 -13.80 -26.94 -7.46
CA THR A 140 -14.46 -25.68 -7.86
C THR A 140 -13.83 -24.45 -7.20
N ALA A 141 -13.42 -24.54 -5.93
CA ALA A 141 -12.70 -23.47 -5.24
C ALA A 141 -11.30 -23.23 -5.82
N LYS A 142 -10.56 -24.30 -6.14
CA LYS A 142 -9.23 -24.20 -6.76
C LYS A 142 -9.32 -23.61 -8.17
N ASN A 143 -10.27 -24.05 -8.99
CA ASN A 143 -10.51 -23.45 -10.31
C ASN A 143 -10.88 -21.97 -10.22
N ARG A 144 -11.68 -21.57 -9.23
CA ARG A 144 -12.03 -20.15 -9.02
C ARG A 144 -10.82 -19.32 -8.59
N ILE A 145 -9.97 -19.82 -7.71
CA ILE A 145 -8.74 -19.14 -7.29
C ILE A 145 -7.76 -19.03 -8.46
N ASP A 146 -7.65 -20.08 -9.29
CA ASP A 146 -6.79 -20.08 -10.47
C ASP A 146 -7.34 -19.12 -11.56
N GLU A 147 -8.65 -19.04 -11.75
CA GLU A 147 -9.30 -18.02 -12.59
C GLU A 147 -9.07 -16.60 -12.07
N GLU A 148 -9.22 -16.36 -10.77
CA GLU A 148 -8.95 -15.07 -10.14
C GLU A 148 -7.47 -14.70 -10.25
N ARG A 149 -6.54 -15.66 -10.11
CA ARG A 149 -5.10 -15.44 -10.34
C ARG A 149 -4.78 -15.11 -11.79
N ILE A 150 -5.42 -15.78 -12.76
CA ILE A 150 -5.24 -15.47 -14.18
C ILE A 150 -5.79 -14.07 -14.48
N LYS A 151 -6.96 -13.74 -13.95
CA LYS A 151 -7.58 -12.42 -14.11
C LYS A 151 -6.71 -11.32 -13.51
N LEU A 152 -6.18 -11.53 -12.30
CA LEU A 152 -5.23 -10.64 -11.65
C LEU A 152 -3.93 -10.48 -12.45
N LYS A 153 -3.36 -11.57 -12.98
CA LYS A 153 -2.17 -11.49 -13.84
C LYS A 153 -2.42 -10.66 -15.09
N ILE A 154 -3.56 -10.85 -15.75
CA ILE A 154 -3.96 -10.06 -16.93
C ILE A 154 -4.13 -8.59 -16.55
N GLU A 155 -4.73 -8.30 -15.40
CA GLU A 155 -4.93 -6.94 -14.91
C GLU A 155 -3.61 -6.26 -14.56
N VAL A 156 -2.69 -6.96 -13.89
CA VAL A 156 -1.33 -6.49 -13.62
C VAL A 156 -0.58 -6.20 -14.93
N GLN A 157 -0.69 -7.06 -15.95
CA GLN A 157 -0.09 -6.81 -17.27
C GLN A 157 -0.70 -5.58 -17.95
N LYS A 158 -2.03 -5.40 -17.89
CA LYS A 158 -2.69 -4.21 -18.42
C LYS A 158 -2.21 -2.94 -17.70
N LEU A 159 -2.07 -3.00 -16.38
CA LEU A 159 -1.56 -1.88 -15.58
C LEU A 159 -0.09 -1.59 -15.91
N GLN A 160 0.74 -2.61 -16.09
CA GLN A 160 2.13 -2.45 -16.53
C GLN A 160 2.22 -1.79 -17.91
N LEU A 161 1.40 -2.22 -18.87
CA LEU A 161 1.31 -1.61 -20.20
C LEU A 161 0.81 -0.16 -20.15
N LYS A 162 -0.18 0.12 -19.29
CA LYS A 162 -0.65 1.49 -19.07
C LYS A 162 0.45 2.36 -18.45
N ASN A 163 1.18 1.83 -17.48
CA ASN A 163 2.28 2.53 -16.83
C ASN A 163 3.44 2.80 -17.82
N SER A 164 3.81 1.82 -18.65
CA SER A 164 4.87 2.02 -19.67
C SER A 164 4.45 3.05 -20.72
N SER A 165 3.18 3.05 -21.15
CA SER A 165 2.63 4.09 -22.03
C SER A 165 2.68 5.48 -21.37
N LEU A 166 2.30 5.58 -20.10
CA LEU A 166 2.35 6.84 -19.35
C LEU A 166 3.79 7.36 -19.20
N VAL A 167 4.74 6.47 -18.91
CA VAL A 167 6.17 6.79 -18.85
C VAL A 167 6.69 7.25 -20.22
N ALA A 168 6.26 6.63 -21.31
CA ALA A 168 6.62 7.07 -22.66
C ALA A 168 6.04 8.46 -22.99
N GLN A 169 4.81 8.73 -22.58
CA GLN A 169 4.19 10.06 -22.70
C GLN A 169 4.93 11.11 -21.86
N LEU A 170 5.28 10.79 -20.61
CA LEU A 170 6.07 11.66 -19.74
C LEU A 170 7.45 11.95 -20.33
N ASN A 171 8.12 10.96 -20.91
CA ASN A 171 9.39 11.15 -21.59
C ASN A 171 9.25 12.01 -22.86
N LYS A 172 8.13 11.88 -23.60
CA LYS A 172 7.82 12.74 -24.74
C LYS A 172 7.57 14.19 -24.31
N ILE A 173 6.84 14.40 -23.22
CA ILE A 173 6.62 15.73 -22.61
C ILE A 173 7.95 16.30 -22.10
N LYS A 174 8.77 15.49 -21.44
CA LYS A 174 10.09 15.92 -20.96
C LYS A 174 10.98 16.32 -22.13
N LYS A 175 11.04 15.52 -23.20
CA LYS A 175 11.80 15.82 -24.41
C LYS A 175 11.26 17.05 -25.16
N SER A 176 9.93 17.24 -25.19
CA SER A 176 9.27 18.45 -25.70
C SER A 176 9.67 19.69 -24.90
N ASN A 177 9.68 19.58 -23.56
CA ASN A 177 10.08 20.67 -22.67
C ASN A 177 11.58 20.97 -22.80
N THR A 178 12.42 19.95 -23.02
CA THR A 178 13.86 20.14 -23.30
C THR A 178 14.11 20.72 -24.69
N SER A 179 13.25 20.45 -25.69
CA SER A 179 13.35 21.08 -27.02
C SER A 179 12.85 22.53 -27.07
N MET A 180 12.23 23.02 -26.00
CA MET A 180 11.75 24.40 -25.86
C MET A 180 12.74 25.29 -25.08
N GLU A 181 13.82 24.70 -24.54
CA GLU A 181 14.95 25.43 -23.95
C GLU A 181 15.92 25.83 -25.06
N THR A 182 15.78 27.06 -25.56
CA THR A 182 16.80 27.70 -26.39
C THR A 182 17.71 28.52 -25.48
N SER A 183 18.83 29.05 -25.99
CA SER A 183 19.69 29.93 -25.18
C SER A 183 18.96 31.13 -24.58
N ASN A 184 17.80 31.46 -25.15
CA ASN A 184 16.99 32.64 -24.89
C ASN A 184 15.61 32.29 -24.27
N SER A 185 15.33 31.03 -23.96
CA SER A 185 14.08 30.58 -23.35
C SER A 185 14.31 29.48 -22.33
N LYS A 186 13.67 29.57 -21.16
CA LYS A 186 13.79 28.56 -20.11
C LYS A 186 12.51 28.39 -19.33
N LEU A 187 12.13 27.14 -19.06
CA LEU A 187 11.05 26.84 -18.13
C LEU A 187 11.51 27.17 -16.70
N ILE A 188 10.78 28.05 -16.03
CA ILE A 188 11.02 28.42 -14.64
C ILE A 188 9.86 28.02 -13.74
N ARG A 189 10.16 27.73 -12.48
CA ARG A 189 9.23 27.21 -11.47
C ARG A 189 9.41 27.92 -10.14
N ARG A 190 8.34 27.98 -9.34
CA ARG A 190 8.32 28.61 -8.01
C ARG A 190 9.46 28.17 -7.10
N ASP A 191 9.79 26.88 -7.09
CA ASP A 191 10.81 26.28 -6.23
C ASP A 191 12.25 26.68 -6.58
N GLN A 192 12.48 27.34 -7.71
CA GLN A 192 13.81 27.79 -8.14
C GLN A 192 14.18 29.17 -7.60
N PHE A 193 13.22 29.92 -7.06
CA PHE A 193 13.41 31.32 -6.65
C PHE A 193 13.12 31.47 -5.16
N LYS A 194 13.87 32.33 -4.49
CA LYS A 194 13.66 32.60 -3.06
C LYS A 194 12.32 33.29 -2.85
N ASN A 195 12.00 34.25 -3.70
CA ASN A 195 10.72 34.94 -3.70
C ASN A 195 10.08 34.80 -5.08
N TRP A 196 9.00 34.02 -5.16
CA TRP A 196 8.29 33.83 -6.42
C TRP A 196 7.22 34.91 -6.61
N PRO A 197 7.32 35.76 -7.65
CA PRO A 197 6.47 36.93 -7.78
C PRO A 197 5.12 36.66 -8.44
N PHE A 198 4.84 35.43 -8.89
CA PHE A 198 3.62 35.14 -9.66
C PHE A 198 2.63 34.23 -8.93
N THR A 199 1.34 34.38 -9.22
CA THR A 199 0.28 33.52 -8.68
C THR A 199 0.30 32.12 -9.30
N VAL A 200 0.78 31.98 -10.54
CA VAL A 200 0.97 30.70 -11.23
C VAL A 200 2.21 29.94 -10.71
N GLU A 201 2.22 28.62 -10.79
CA GLU A 201 3.32 27.78 -10.24
C GLU A 201 4.58 27.74 -11.11
N GLN A 202 4.43 27.91 -12.43
CA GLN A 202 5.52 27.79 -13.40
C GLN A 202 5.15 28.47 -14.72
N GLY A 203 6.15 28.73 -15.56
CA GLY A 203 5.97 29.25 -16.92
C GLY A 203 7.29 29.35 -17.67
N ILE A 204 7.22 29.71 -18.95
CA ILE A 204 8.39 29.84 -19.81
C ILE A 204 8.85 31.28 -19.79
N LEU A 205 10.04 31.53 -19.25
CA LEU A 205 10.69 32.83 -19.32
C LEU A 205 11.50 32.91 -20.62
N LYS A 206 11.30 33.97 -21.39
CA LYS A 206 11.94 34.17 -22.69
C LYS A 206 12.54 35.57 -22.76
N CYS A 207 13.72 35.69 -23.36
CA CYS A 207 14.27 36.98 -23.75
C CYS A 207 14.53 37.07 -25.25
N GLU A 208 13.99 38.10 -25.91
CA GLU A 208 14.33 38.43 -27.29
C GLU A 208 14.60 39.93 -27.41
N ASN A 209 15.80 40.33 -27.87
CA ASN A 209 16.18 41.74 -28.03
C ASN A 209 15.92 42.57 -26.76
N ASN A 210 16.36 42.07 -25.60
CA ASN A 210 16.14 42.66 -24.27
C ASN A 210 14.67 42.76 -23.82
N LYS A 211 13.74 42.12 -24.53
CA LYS A 211 12.33 42.00 -24.12
C LYS A 211 12.20 40.74 -23.29
N VAL A 212 11.92 40.88 -22.01
CA VAL A 212 11.70 39.73 -21.13
C VAL A 212 10.20 39.47 -21.05
N THR A 213 9.79 38.28 -21.47
CA THR A 213 8.40 37.83 -21.40
C THR A 213 8.30 36.53 -20.61
N PHE A 214 7.14 36.30 -20.02
CA PHE A 214 6.81 35.11 -19.26
C PHE A 214 5.52 34.52 -19.82
N GLU A 215 5.55 33.29 -20.30
CA GLU A 215 4.39 32.59 -20.84
C GLU A 215 3.87 31.57 -19.85
N ALA A 216 2.59 31.68 -19.47
CA ALA A 216 1.92 30.74 -18.60
C ALA A 216 0.49 30.51 -19.09
N ASN A 217 0.05 29.24 -19.09
CA ASN A 217 -1.29 28.84 -19.55
C ASN A 217 -1.64 29.35 -20.97
N GLY A 218 -0.64 29.46 -21.85
CA GLY A 218 -0.78 29.97 -23.21
C GLY A 218 -0.94 31.49 -23.33
N ILE A 219 -0.76 32.24 -22.24
CA ILE A 219 -0.81 33.70 -22.21
C ILE A 219 0.61 34.24 -22.01
N VAL A 220 1.00 35.21 -22.82
CA VAL A 220 2.29 35.90 -22.74
C VAL A 220 2.16 37.16 -21.90
N TYR A 221 2.99 37.28 -20.86
CA TYR A 221 3.06 38.42 -19.96
C TYR A 221 4.40 39.14 -20.13
N GLY A 222 4.39 40.48 -20.15
CA GLY A 222 5.61 41.27 -20.27
C GLY A 222 6.26 41.56 -18.92
N VAL A 223 7.45 41.02 -18.65
CA VAL A 223 8.15 41.13 -17.34
C VAL A 223 8.90 42.46 -17.18
N ASN A 224 9.42 43.02 -18.27
CA ASN A 224 10.05 44.34 -18.28
C ASN A 224 9.29 45.31 -19.21
N GLY A 225 9.69 46.58 -19.22
CA GLY A 225 9.01 47.61 -20.03
C GLY A 225 8.90 47.24 -21.51
N LEU A 226 10.00 46.78 -22.13
CA LEU A 226 10.02 46.35 -23.53
C LEU A 226 9.16 45.10 -23.77
N GLY A 227 9.18 44.16 -22.82
CA GLY A 227 8.33 42.97 -22.83
C GLY A 227 6.85 43.29 -22.70
N SER A 228 6.48 44.29 -21.89
CA SER A 228 5.09 44.75 -21.72
C SER A 228 4.55 45.37 -23.01
N THR A 229 5.33 46.23 -23.67
CA THR A 229 4.97 46.76 -25.00
C THR A 229 4.81 45.63 -26.02
N TYR A 230 5.73 44.68 -26.03
CA TYR A 230 5.65 43.53 -26.93
C TYR A 230 4.41 42.67 -26.68
N ALA A 231 4.13 42.30 -25.42
CA ALA A 231 2.98 41.50 -25.06
C ALA A 231 1.68 42.18 -25.50
N LYS A 232 1.49 43.47 -25.17
CA LYS A 232 0.30 44.25 -25.56
C LYS A 232 0.08 44.26 -27.08
N ASN A 233 1.14 44.41 -27.87
CA ASN A 233 1.05 44.44 -29.33
C ASN A 233 0.76 43.08 -29.97
N ASN A 234 0.93 41.98 -29.23
CA ASN A 234 0.78 40.62 -29.74
C ASN A 234 -0.33 39.82 -29.01
N GLY A 235 -1.30 40.52 -28.42
CA GLY A 235 -2.45 39.89 -27.74
C GLY A 235 -2.11 39.25 -26.38
N GLY A 236 -0.93 39.53 -25.85
CA GLY A 236 -0.52 39.20 -24.48
C GLY A 236 -1.11 40.16 -23.45
N ARG A 237 -0.72 39.94 -22.18
CA ARG A 237 -1.27 40.64 -21.01
C ARG A 237 -0.19 41.30 -20.16
N ASP A 238 -0.63 42.16 -19.25
CA ASP A 238 0.26 42.80 -18.30
C ASP A 238 0.57 41.85 -17.12
N THR A 239 1.81 41.84 -16.63
CA THR A 239 2.19 40.96 -15.51
C THR A 239 1.42 41.25 -14.23
N SER A 240 0.86 42.46 -14.07
CA SER A 240 0.01 42.83 -12.95
C SER A 240 -1.18 41.88 -12.73
N GLU A 241 -1.68 41.22 -13.77
CA GLU A 241 -2.77 40.23 -13.65
C GLU A 241 -2.37 38.96 -12.89
N ILE A 242 -1.09 38.62 -12.89
CA ILE A 242 -0.56 37.42 -12.24
C ILE A 242 0.44 37.75 -11.12
N TRP A 243 0.61 39.03 -10.78
CA TRP A 243 1.58 39.44 -9.77
C TRP A 243 1.05 39.14 -8.37
N ALA A 244 1.77 38.30 -7.63
CA ALA A 244 1.42 37.94 -6.26
C ALA A 244 1.62 39.12 -5.31
N VAL A 245 0.63 39.30 -4.43
CA VAL A 245 0.65 40.28 -3.34
C VAL A 245 1.57 39.78 -2.23
N ASP A 246 2.41 40.67 -1.70
CA ASP A 246 3.16 40.42 -0.47
C ASP A 246 2.24 40.75 0.70
N GLU A 247 1.52 39.73 1.20
CA GLU A 247 0.58 39.89 2.31
C GLU A 247 1.26 40.42 3.58
N LYS A 248 2.52 40.04 3.81
CA LYS A 248 3.28 40.44 5.01
C LYS A 248 3.65 41.92 4.93
N ALA A 249 4.16 42.37 3.80
CA ALA A 249 4.46 43.80 3.57
C ALA A 249 3.18 44.64 3.58
N THR A 250 2.13 44.16 2.91
CA THR A 250 0.82 44.83 2.86
C THR A 250 0.24 45.02 4.26
N LYS A 251 0.26 43.97 5.10
CA LYS A 251 -0.22 44.04 6.47
C LYS A 251 0.57 45.06 7.29
N LYS A 252 1.89 45.09 7.14
CA LYS A 252 2.75 46.06 7.84
C LYS A 252 2.40 47.51 7.48
N LEU A 253 2.14 47.81 6.21
CA LEU A 253 1.75 49.17 5.80
C LEU A 253 0.40 49.60 6.39
N ILE A 254 -0.54 48.67 6.53
CA ILE A 254 -1.82 48.94 7.20
C ILE A 254 -1.60 49.23 8.69
N GLU A 255 -0.72 48.47 9.35
CA GLU A 255 -0.33 48.69 10.75
C GLU A 255 0.37 50.05 10.93
N ASP A 256 1.14 50.50 9.94
CA ASP A 256 1.80 51.80 9.89
C ASP A 256 0.83 52.97 9.55
N GLY A 257 -0.47 52.70 9.41
CA GLY A 257 -1.52 53.70 9.22
C GLY A 257 -1.82 54.06 7.76
N ILE A 258 -1.30 53.31 6.78
CA ILE A 258 -1.65 53.51 5.37
C ILE A 258 -3.06 52.95 5.11
N PRO A 259 -3.97 53.71 4.48
CA PRO A 259 -5.29 53.21 4.10
C PRO A 259 -5.20 51.95 3.24
N LYS A 260 -6.10 51.00 3.46
CA LYS A 260 -6.07 49.66 2.84
C LYS A 260 -6.04 49.73 1.30
N GLU A 261 -6.72 50.69 0.72
CA GLU A 261 -6.75 50.98 -0.71
C GLU A 261 -5.38 51.34 -1.31
N ASN A 262 -4.45 51.83 -0.49
CA ASN A 262 -3.11 52.26 -0.90
C ASN A 262 -1.99 51.37 -0.34
N ALA A 263 -2.31 50.35 0.46
CA ALA A 263 -1.34 49.53 1.17
C ALA A 263 -0.89 48.27 0.39
N THR A 264 -1.46 48.01 -0.79
CA THR A 264 -1.12 46.80 -1.57
C THR A 264 0.32 46.83 -2.05
N THR A 265 1.11 45.88 -1.56
CA THR A 265 2.50 45.68 -1.99
C THR A 265 2.62 44.36 -2.73
N TYR A 266 3.42 44.32 -3.79
CA TYR A 266 3.65 43.10 -4.57
C TYR A 266 5.01 42.48 -4.25
N ILE A 267 5.11 41.17 -4.40
CA ILE A 267 6.38 40.44 -4.23
C ILE A 267 7.40 40.98 -5.24
N ASN A 268 8.62 41.25 -4.80
CA ASN A 268 9.67 41.79 -5.67
C ASN A 268 9.95 40.85 -6.87
N ILE A 269 9.87 41.40 -8.09
CA ILE A 269 10.05 40.66 -9.36
C ILE A 269 11.50 40.63 -9.85
N SER A 270 12.42 41.38 -9.22
CA SER A 270 13.80 41.57 -9.70
C SER A 270 14.55 40.25 -9.89
N GLU A 271 14.37 39.27 -8.99
CA GLU A 271 15.04 37.97 -9.11
C GLU A 271 14.68 37.25 -10.43
N VAL A 272 13.39 37.28 -10.81
CA VAL A 272 12.93 36.72 -12.08
C VAL A 272 13.36 37.57 -13.27
N LEU A 273 13.31 38.89 -13.14
CA LEU A 273 13.74 39.82 -14.19
C LEU A 273 15.22 39.67 -14.51
N ASP A 274 16.09 39.66 -13.51
CA ASP A 274 17.54 39.50 -13.65
C ASP A 274 17.88 38.16 -14.29
N TYR A 275 17.19 37.10 -13.85
CA TYR A 275 17.32 35.79 -14.47
C TYR A 275 16.87 35.82 -15.94
N GLY A 276 15.77 36.49 -16.28
CA GLY A 276 15.31 36.66 -17.65
C GLY A 276 16.27 37.47 -18.52
N LEU A 277 16.87 38.53 -17.97
CA LEU A 277 17.90 39.32 -18.63
C LEU A 277 19.17 38.50 -18.87
N SER A 278 19.51 37.56 -17.99
CA SER A 278 20.64 36.65 -18.20
C SER A 278 20.44 35.68 -19.38
N LEU A 279 19.20 35.50 -19.84
CA LEU A 279 18.87 34.74 -21.04
C LEU A 279 19.01 35.58 -22.32
N CYS A 280 19.13 36.91 -22.21
CA CYS A 280 19.37 37.78 -23.37
C CYS A 280 20.83 37.64 -23.81
N LYS A 281 21.07 36.87 -24.87
CA LYS A 281 22.38 36.81 -25.54
C LYS A 281 22.46 37.77 -26.72
#